data_AF-A0A1C0AYJ2-F1
#
_entry.id   AF-A0A1C0AYJ2-F1
#
_cell.length_a   1.000
_cell.length_b   1.000
_cell.length_c   1.000
_cell.angle_alpha   90.00
_cell.angle_beta   90.00
_cell.angle_gamma   90.00
#
_symmetry.space_group_name_H-M   'P 1'
#
loop_
_entity.id
_entity.type
_entity.pdbx_description
1 polymer ?
#
loop_
_entity_poly.entity_id
_entity_poly.type
_entity_poly.pdbx_seq_one_letter_code
_entity_poly.pdbx_strand_id
1 'polypeptide(L)'
;MDILEFIHKGGAIVYILIVLNFIGFSIIIYKFLTFPKINNILQNIANNVDRTKNVEAQIEFEIKKLERGLVVIKNIAVISPLLGLLGTVVGIYSSFDVISVKGLGDPTIFSGGIAVALITTIAGIIVSIPHQIAYNHFISFVDEAELKAKKEILGA
;
A
#
# COMPACT_ATOMS: atom_id res chain seq x y z
N MET A 1 24.18 8.00 -11.44
CA MET A 1 23.34 8.32 -10.28
C MET A 1 23.23 7.05 -9.46
N ASP A 2 23.82 7.07 -8.28
CA ASP A 2 23.69 5.95 -7.35
C ASP A 2 22.34 6.01 -6.64
N ILE A 3 21.81 4.84 -6.26
CA ILE A 3 20.54 4.73 -5.51
C ILE A 3 20.62 5.55 -4.21
N LEU A 4 21.80 5.57 -3.57
CA LEU A 4 22.04 6.33 -2.36
C LEU A 4 21.91 7.85 -2.59
N GLU A 5 22.33 8.33 -3.76
CA GLU A 5 22.21 9.73 -4.15
C GLU A 5 20.74 10.12 -4.39
N PHE A 6 19.96 9.23 -5.00
CA PHE A 6 18.51 9.42 -5.20
C PHE A 6 17.77 9.53 -3.87
N ILE A 7 18.10 8.67 -2.90
CA ILE A 7 17.47 8.66 -1.58
C ILE A 7 17.79 9.96 -0.81
N HIS A 8 19.07 10.35 -0.79
CA HIS A 8 19.47 11.58 -0.10
C HIS A 8 18.85 12.82 -0.73
N LYS A 9 18.77 12.88 -2.07
CA LYS A 9 18.14 14.02 -2.78
C LYS A 9 16.64 14.12 -2.50
N GLY A 10 15.93 13.00 -2.41
CA GLY A 10 14.49 12.99 -2.13
C GLY A 10 14.10 13.37 -0.69
N GLY A 11 15.07 13.44 0.22
CA GLY A 11 14.87 13.90 1.59
C GLY A 11 13.89 13.03 2.40
N ALA A 12 13.26 13.65 3.42
CA ALA A 12 12.43 12.95 4.40
C ALA A 12 11.30 12.10 3.80
N ILE A 13 10.70 12.56 2.70
CA ILE A 13 9.56 11.88 2.06
C ILE A 13 9.99 10.54 1.47
N VAL A 14 11.17 10.47 0.83
CA VAL A 14 11.67 9.19 0.29
C VAL A 14 12.01 8.21 1.42
N TYR A 15 12.55 8.68 2.55
CA TYR A 15 12.75 7.79 3.72
C TYR A 15 11.44 7.23 4.27
N ILE A 16 10.39 8.06 4.38
CA ILE A 16 9.06 7.61 4.79
C ILE A 16 8.54 6.54 3.80
N LEU A 17 8.66 6.79 2.50
CA LEU A 17 8.23 5.85 1.46
C LEU A 17 8.99 4.51 1.54
N ILE A 18 10.29 4.53 1.85
CA ILE A 18 11.08 3.31 2.06
C ILE A 18 10.57 2.52 3.27
N VAL A 19 10.29 3.18 4.39
CA VAL A 19 9.73 2.51 5.58
C VAL A 19 8.36 1.89 5.27
N LEU A 20 7.48 2.64 4.60
CA LEU A 20 6.18 2.13 4.14
C LEU A 20 6.35 0.92 3.21
N ASN A 21 7.33 0.98 2.30
CA ASN A 21 7.64 -0.12 1.40
C ASN A 21 8.04 -1.39 2.15
N PHE A 22 8.95 -1.31 3.12
CA PHE A 22 9.33 -2.47 3.93
C PHE A 22 8.15 -3.06 4.71
N ILE A 23 7.33 -2.21 5.33
CA ILE A 23 6.14 -2.64 6.07
C ILE A 23 5.15 -3.36 5.13
N GLY A 24 4.84 -2.75 3.99
CA GLY A 24 3.89 -3.31 3.04
C GLY A 24 4.38 -4.60 2.39
N PHE A 25 5.65 -4.67 1.98
CA PHE A 25 6.25 -5.91 1.45
C PHE A 25 6.25 -7.04 2.48
N SER A 26 6.52 -6.75 3.76
CA SER A 26 6.44 -7.75 4.83
C SER A 26 5.04 -8.37 4.92
N ILE A 27 4.00 -7.54 4.86
CA ILE A 27 2.59 -8.01 4.88
C ILE A 27 2.24 -8.76 3.59
N ILE A 28 2.69 -8.28 2.42
CA ILE A 28 2.45 -8.93 1.13
C ILE A 28 3.05 -10.34 1.12
N ILE A 29 4.29 -10.50 1.58
CA ILE A 29 4.96 -11.81 1.66
C ILE A 29 4.22 -12.73 2.64
N TYR A 30 3.85 -12.23 3.82
CA TYR A 30 3.07 -13.00 4.79
C TYR A 30 1.73 -13.49 4.21
N LYS A 31 1.02 -12.61 3.49
CA LYS A 31 -0.24 -12.93 2.84
C LYS A 31 -0.05 -13.93 1.70
N PHE A 32 0.93 -13.71 0.83
CA PHE A 32 1.23 -14.59 -0.30
C PHE A 32 1.48 -16.04 0.16
N LEU A 33 2.12 -16.26 1.31
CA LEU A 33 2.31 -17.59 1.90
C LEU A 33 1.04 -18.17 2.57
N THR A 34 0.09 -17.32 2.95
CA THR A 34 -1.17 -17.73 3.61
C THR A 34 -2.22 -18.17 2.60
N PHE A 35 -2.29 -17.54 1.43
CA PHE A 35 -3.31 -17.82 0.39
C PHE A 35 -3.39 -19.27 -0.10
N PRO A 36 -2.28 -20.02 -0.29
CA PRO A 36 -2.35 -21.44 -0.66
C PRO A 36 -3.07 -22.31 0.37
N LYS A 37 -3.20 -21.85 1.62
CA LYS A 37 -3.82 -22.59 2.73
C LYS A 37 -5.30 -22.23 2.91
N ILE A 38 -5.87 -21.33 2.12
CA ILE A 38 -7.25 -20.85 2.30
C ILE A 38 -8.29 -21.94 2.14
N ASN A 39 -8.13 -22.88 1.20
CA ASN A 39 -9.09 -23.99 1.04
C ASN A 39 -9.21 -24.81 2.34
N ASN A 40 -8.10 -25.03 3.06
CA ASN A 40 -8.12 -25.73 4.34
C ASN A 40 -8.76 -24.88 5.45
N ILE A 41 -8.59 -23.55 5.39
CA ILE A 41 -9.25 -22.62 6.32
C ILE A 41 -10.76 -22.63 6.10
N LEU A 42 -11.23 -22.61 4.85
CA LEU A 42 -12.65 -22.67 4.50
C LEU A 42 -13.29 -23.97 4.99
N GLN A 43 -12.62 -25.12 4.81
CA GLN A 43 -13.09 -26.39 5.35
C GLN A 43 -13.15 -26.39 6.89
N ASN A 44 -12.16 -25.79 7.56
CA ASN A 44 -12.19 -25.66 9.01
C ASN A 44 -13.34 -24.74 9.47
N ILE A 45 -13.65 -23.68 8.73
CA ILE A 45 -14.80 -22.82 9.02
C ILE A 45 -16.09 -23.64 8.88
N ALA A 46 -16.28 -24.34 7.76
CA ALA A 46 -17.45 -25.18 7.51
C ALA A 46 -17.67 -26.26 8.60
N ASN A 47 -16.58 -26.82 9.13
CA ASN A 47 -16.64 -27.83 10.20
C ASN A 47 -16.92 -27.25 11.60
N ASN A 48 -16.57 -25.99 11.86
CA ASN A 48 -16.72 -25.34 13.17
C ASN A 48 -17.95 -24.42 13.27
N VAL A 49 -18.67 -24.21 12.16
CA VAL A 49 -19.89 -23.39 12.15
C VAL A 49 -20.99 -24.08 12.96
N ASP A 50 -21.48 -23.35 13.96
CA ASP A 50 -22.66 -23.75 14.71
C ASP A 50 -23.92 -23.40 13.90
N ARG A 51 -24.53 -24.43 13.30
CA ARG A 51 -25.75 -24.30 12.49
C ARG A 51 -26.98 -23.88 13.28
N THR A 52 -26.92 -23.88 14.61
CA THR A 52 -28.04 -23.43 15.48
C THR A 52 -28.07 -21.92 15.67
N LYS A 53 -26.99 -21.22 15.28
CA LYS A 53 -26.85 -19.77 15.38
C LYS A 53 -26.90 -19.13 13.99
N ASN A 54 -26.78 -17.80 13.94
CA ASN A 54 -26.66 -17.07 12.69
C ASN A 54 -25.34 -17.49 11.98
N VAL A 55 -25.48 -18.32 10.94
CA VAL A 55 -24.36 -18.88 10.17
C VAL A 55 -23.69 -17.82 9.30
N GLU A 56 -24.46 -16.90 8.72
CA GLU A 56 -23.93 -15.80 7.92
C GLU A 56 -22.98 -14.93 8.73
N ALA A 57 -23.37 -14.54 9.94
CA ALA A 57 -22.54 -13.75 10.84
C ALA A 57 -21.22 -14.47 11.23
N GLN A 58 -21.25 -15.80 11.36
CA GLN A 58 -20.05 -16.60 11.62
C GLN A 58 -19.10 -16.63 10.42
N ILE A 59 -19.64 -16.80 9.21
CA ILE A 59 -18.85 -16.76 7.97
C ILE A 59 -18.21 -15.39 7.80
N GLU A 60 -18.99 -14.31 7.93
CA GLU A 60 -18.49 -12.94 7.82
C GLU A 60 -17.35 -12.65 8.83
N PHE A 61 -17.48 -13.16 10.06
CA PHE A 61 -16.45 -13.00 11.07
C PHE A 61 -15.13 -13.66 10.68
N GLU A 62 -15.17 -14.87 10.11
CA GLU A 62 -13.97 -15.58 9.67
C GLU A 62 -13.35 -14.96 8.40
N ILE A 63 -14.18 -14.52 7.45
CA ILE A 63 -13.73 -13.79 6.25
C ILE A 63 -13.02 -12.49 6.65
N LYS A 64 -13.56 -11.75 7.62
CA LYS A 64 -12.93 -10.52 8.13
C LYS A 64 -11.54 -10.74 8.70
N LYS A 65 -11.23 -11.94 9.24
CA LYS A 65 -9.86 -12.29 9.66
C LYS A 65 -8.93 -12.45 8.45
N LEU A 66 -9.42 -12.95 7.32
CA LEU A 66 -8.68 -13.05 6.07
C LEU A 66 -8.41 -11.69 5.43
N GLU A 67 -9.25 -10.69 5.66
CA GLU A 67 -9.01 -9.31 5.22
C GLU A 67 -7.94 -8.58 6.07
N ARG A 68 -7.63 -9.09 7.27
CA ARG A 68 -6.68 -8.42 8.18
C ARG A 68 -5.33 -8.21 7.50
N GLY A 69 -4.85 -6.98 7.54
CA GLY A 69 -3.61 -6.53 6.90
C GLY A 69 -3.77 -6.02 5.46
N LEU A 70 -4.84 -6.39 4.75
CA LEU A 70 -5.12 -5.87 3.41
C LEU A 70 -5.40 -4.37 3.44
N VAL A 71 -6.05 -3.88 4.50
CA VAL A 71 -6.29 -2.44 4.71
C VAL A 71 -4.98 -1.66 4.76
N VAL A 72 -3.91 -2.22 5.35
CA VAL A 72 -2.60 -1.56 5.41
C VAL A 72 -1.97 -1.48 4.02
N ILE A 73 -2.02 -2.57 3.25
CA ILE A 73 -1.53 -2.58 1.87
C ILE A 73 -2.30 -1.56 1.02
N LYS A 74 -3.63 -1.51 1.13
CA LYS A 74 -4.50 -0.51 0.47
C LYS A 74 -4.08 0.92 0.80
N ASN A 75 -3.89 1.20 2.09
CA ASN A 75 -3.51 2.54 2.54
C ASN A 75 -2.13 2.93 2.00
N ILE A 76 -1.16 2.02 2.00
CA ILE A 76 0.17 2.28 1.40
C ILE A 76 0.03 2.57 -0.10
N ALA A 77 -0.77 1.78 -0.82
CA ALA A 77 -1.00 1.97 -2.25
C ALA A 77 -1.57 3.36 -2.57
N VAL A 78 -2.54 3.83 -1.77
CA VAL A 78 -3.21 5.14 -1.95
C VAL A 78 -2.38 6.32 -1.45
N ILE A 79 -1.68 6.18 -0.31
CA ILE A 79 -0.97 7.29 0.34
C ILE A 79 0.41 7.53 -0.28
N SER A 80 1.12 6.49 -0.75
CA SER A 80 2.44 6.64 -1.37
C SER A 80 2.52 7.67 -2.52
N PRO A 81 1.60 7.69 -3.51
CA PRO A 81 1.63 8.68 -4.57
C PRO A 81 1.27 10.08 -4.05
N LEU A 82 0.40 10.19 -3.03
CA LEU A 82 0.06 11.47 -2.38
C LEU A 82 1.26 12.05 -1.62
N LEU A 83 2.07 11.20 -0.98
CA LEU A 83 3.35 11.60 -0.37
C LEU A 83 4.35 12.06 -1.42
N GLY A 84 4.43 11.38 -2.56
CA GLY A 84 5.25 11.81 -3.69
C GLY A 84 4.85 13.20 -4.21
N LEU A 85 3.55 13.42 -4.37
CA LEU A 85 2.98 14.72 -4.73
C LEU A 85 3.27 15.79 -3.67
N LEU A 86 3.14 15.47 -2.38
CA LEU A 86 3.52 16.38 -1.30
C LEU A 86 4.98 16.83 -1.43
N GLY A 87 5.87 15.91 -1.81
CA GLY A 87 7.28 16.24 -2.05
C GLY A 87 7.49 17.19 -3.21
N THR A 88 6.61 17.16 -4.23
CA THR A 88 6.66 18.17 -5.30
C THR A 88 6.33 19.55 -4.79
N VAL A 89 5.27 19.67 -3.99
CA VAL A 89 4.83 20.94 -3.42
C VAL A 89 5.92 21.51 -2.50
N VAL A 90 6.50 20.67 -1.64
CA VAL A 90 7.58 21.09 -0.73
C VAL A 90 8.85 21.49 -1.48
N GLY A 91 9.24 20.73 -2.52
CA GLY A 91 10.42 21.04 -3.32
C GLY A 91 10.29 22.34 -4.09
N ILE A 92 9.14 22.55 -4.74
CA ILE A 92 8.83 23.79 -5.47
C ILE A 92 8.73 24.98 -4.51
N TYR A 93 8.06 24.81 -3.36
CA TYR A 93 7.97 25.83 -2.33
C TYR A 93 9.36 26.26 -1.84
N SER A 94 10.25 25.29 -1.56
CA SER A 94 11.62 25.57 -1.11
C SER A 94 12.42 26.33 -2.17
N SER A 95 12.24 26.02 -3.46
CA SER A 95 12.86 26.80 -4.55
C SER A 95 12.38 28.25 -4.57
N PHE A 96 11.07 28.47 -4.43
CA PHE A 96 10.50 29.83 -4.43
C PHE A 96 10.90 30.65 -3.20
N ASP A 97 11.00 30.01 -2.03
CA ASP A 97 11.46 30.66 -0.81
C ASP A 97 12.87 31.23 -0.97
N VAL A 98 13.80 30.43 -1.50
CA VAL A 98 15.18 30.89 -1.77
C VAL A 98 15.21 32.01 -2.81
N ILE A 99 14.41 31.90 -3.88
CA ILE A 99 14.29 32.95 -4.91
C ILE A 99 13.75 34.25 -4.31
N SER A 100 12.79 34.18 -3.38
CA SER A 100 12.20 35.37 -2.77
C SER A 100 13.21 36.19 -1.95
N VAL A 101 14.17 35.50 -1.32
CA VAL A 101 15.19 36.12 -0.48
C VAL A 101 16.42 36.57 -1.29
N LYS A 102 16.87 35.75 -2.25
CA LYS A 102 18.14 35.96 -2.99
C LYS A 102 17.96 36.48 -4.41
N GLY A 103 16.72 36.64 -4.87
CA GLY A 103 16.40 36.87 -6.28
C GLY A 103 16.68 35.62 -7.14
N LEU A 104 16.42 35.74 -8.45
CA LEU A 104 16.59 34.65 -9.42
C LEU A 104 18.06 34.39 -9.81
N GLY A 105 19.01 34.75 -8.94
CA GLY A 105 20.43 34.93 -9.29
C GLY A 105 21.13 33.67 -9.81
N ASP A 106 20.77 32.47 -9.31
CA ASP A 106 21.34 31.19 -9.76
C ASP A 106 20.25 30.18 -10.17
N PRO A 107 20.10 29.91 -11.49
CA PRO A 107 19.14 28.92 -12.01
C PRO A 107 19.37 27.49 -11.50
N THR A 108 20.56 27.17 -11.00
CA THR A 108 20.86 25.83 -10.47
C THR A 108 20.10 25.54 -9.17
N ILE A 109 19.82 26.57 -8.37
CA ILE A 109 19.00 26.43 -7.15
C ILE A 109 17.57 26.03 -7.52
N PHE A 110 17.00 26.73 -8.52
CA PHE A 110 15.64 26.47 -8.99
C PHE A 110 15.49 25.06 -9.57
N SER A 111 16.42 24.66 -10.45
CA SER A 111 16.44 23.31 -11.04
C SER A 111 16.71 22.22 -10.01
N GLY A 112 17.45 22.50 -8.94
CA GLY A 112 17.67 21.60 -7.82
C GLY A 112 16.37 21.20 -7.10
N GLY A 113 15.54 22.18 -6.70
CA GLY A 113 14.28 21.87 -6.01
C GLY A 113 13.24 21.18 -6.91
N ILE A 114 13.26 21.45 -8.22
CA ILE A 114 12.45 20.70 -9.19
C ILE A 114 12.94 19.25 -9.30
N ALA A 115 14.25 19.02 -9.31
CA ALA A 115 14.80 17.65 -9.33
C ALA A 115 14.36 16.85 -8.09
N VAL A 116 14.40 17.47 -6.90
CA VAL A 116 13.88 16.85 -5.66
C VAL A 116 12.40 16.51 -5.79
N ALA A 117 11.58 17.44 -6.28
CA ALA A 117 10.15 17.25 -6.52
C ALA A 117 9.84 16.04 -7.43
N LEU A 118 10.61 15.88 -8.50
CA LEU A 118 10.43 14.75 -9.42
C LEU A 118 10.85 13.42 -8.78
N ILE A 119 11.96 13.41 -8.04
CA ILE A 119 12.47 12.22 -7.33
C ILE A 119 11.43 11.69 -6.34
N THR A 120 10.78 12.56 -5.55
CA THR A 120 9.76 12.13 -4.57
C THR A 120 8.54 11.51 -5.26
N THR A 121 8.13 12.06 -6.41
CA THR A 121 7.00 11.53 -7.18
C THR A 121 7.29 10.15 -7.74
N ILE A 122 8.47 9.99 -8.35
CA ILE A 122 8.93 8.71 -8.88
C ILE A 122 8.96 7.67 -7.76
N ALA A 123 9.52 8.00 -6.61
CA ALA A 123 9.55 7.12 -5.45
C ALA A 123 8.13 6.72 -5.00
N GLY A 124 7.20 7.68 -4.90
CA GLY A 124 5.82 7.42 -4.47
C GLY A 124 5.08 6.47 -5.40
N ILE A 125 5.27 6.61 -6.72
CA ILE A 125 4.66 5.74 -7.73
C ILE A 125 5.28 4.33 -7.69
N ILE A 126 6.62 4.24 -7.57
CA ILE A 126 7.32 2.95 -7.46
C ILE A 126 6.82 2.14 -6.26
N VAL A 127 6.52 2.80 -5.14
CA VAL A 127 5.93 2.12 -3.98
C VAL A 127 4.45 1.81 -4.22
N SER A 128 3.67 2.73 -4.78
CA SER A 128 2.22 2.57 -4.98
C SER A 128 1.83 1.38 -5.85
N ILE A 129 2.47 1.21 -7.01
CA ILE A 129 2.11 0.22 -8.03
C ILE A 129 2.08 -1.22 -7.48
N PRO A 130 3.16 -1.77 -6.90
CA PRO A 130 3.16 -3.15 -6.43
C PRO A 130 2.16 -3.37 -5.28
N HIS A 131 1.95 -2.37 -4.42
CA HIS A 131 0.99 -2.46 -3.32
C HIS A 131 -0.45 -2.47 -3.84
N GLN A 132 -0.76 -1.66 -4.86
CA GLN A 132 -2.09 -1.65 -5.47
C GLN A 132 -2.41 -2.98 -6.14
N ILE A 133 -1.45 -3.53 -6.89
CA ILE A 133 -1.61 -4.84 -7.55
C ILE A 133 -1.80 -5.94 -6.51
N ALA A 134 -0.97 -5.96 -5.46
CA ALA A 134 -1.09 -6.96 -4.40
C ALA A 134 -2.43 -6.86 -3.66
N TYR A 135 -2.88 -5.65 -3.31
CA TYR A 135 -4.18 -5.45 -2.67
C TYR A 135 -5.33 -5.95 -3.55
N ASN A 136 -5.37 -5.52 -4.83
CA ASN A 136 -6.42 -5.92 -5.77
C ASN A 136 -6.44 -7.44 -5.97
N HIS A 137 -5.27 -8.07 -6.05
CA HIS A 137 -5.17 -9.52 -6.14
C HIS A 137 -5.75 -10.14 -4.86
N PHE A 138 -5.22 -9.81 -3.69
CA PHE A 138 -5.62 -10.45 -2.44
C PHE A 138 -7.09 -10.24 -2.07
N ILE A 139 -7.67 -9.06 -2.34
CA ILE A 139 -9.08 -8.81 -2.04
C ILE A 139 -10.00 -9.65 -2.93
N SER A 140 -9.73 -9.74 -4.24
CA SER A 140 -10.51 -10.60 -5.14
C SER A 140 -10.48 -12.07 -4.71
N PHE A 141 -9.35 -12.56 -4.20
CA PHE A 141 -9.27 -13.91 -3.64
C PHE A 141 -10.08 -14.09 -2.36
N VAL A 142 -10.15 -13.07 -1.50
CA VAL A 142 -10.99 -13.12 -0.29
C VAL A 142 -12.47 -13.13 -0.66
N ASP A 143 -12.87 -12.31 -1.63
CA ASP A 143 -14.25 -12.27 -2.13
C ASP A 143 -14.67 -13.62 -2.74
N GLU A 144 -13.80 -14.26 -3.53
CA GLU A 144 -14.03 -15.62 -4.05
C GLU A 144 -14.15 -16.67 -2.94
N ALA A 145 -13.35 -16.55 -1.88
CA ALA A 145 -13.38 -17.45 -0.74
C ALA A 145 -14.70 -17.30 0.05
N GLU A 146 -15.18 -16.07 0.23
CA GLU A 146 -16.48 -15.78 0.85
C GLU A 146 -17.64 -16.39 0.05
N LEU A 147 -17.64 -16.21 -1.27
CA LEU A 147 -18.67 -16.78 -2.14
C LEU A 147 -18.70 -18.31 -2.07
N LYS A 148 -17.53 -18.96 -2.07
CA LYS A 148 -17.43 -20.42 -1.90
C LYS A 148 -17.96 -20.87 -0.54
N ALA A 149 -17.59 -20.18 0.53
CA ALA A 149 -18.05 -20.50 1.89
C ALA A 149 -19.58 -20.40 2.00
N LYS A 150 -20.17 -19.32 1.48
CA LYS A 150 -21.63 -19.14 1.46
C LYS A 150 -22.33 -20.25 0.68
N LYS A 151 -21.83 -20.60 -0.51
CA LYS A 151 -22.40 -21.66 -1.34
C LYS A 151 -22.34 -23.05 -0.67
N GLU A 152 -21.19 -23.41 -0.10
CA GLU A 152 -21.02 -24.74 0.54
C GLU A 152 -21.81 -24.89 1.84
N ILE A 153 -21.91 -23.83 2.65
CA ILE A 153 -22.50 -23.90 3.99
C ILE A 153 -24.00 -23.61 3.97
N LEU A 154 -24.46 -22.67 3.13
CA LEU A 154 -25.86 -22.26 3.04
C LEU A 154 -26.63 -22.95 1.91
N GLY A 155 -25.94 -23.62 0.98
CA GLY A 155 -26.58 -24.37 -0.11
C GLY A 155 -27.30 -23.51 -1.15
N ALA A 156 -26.96 -22.22 -1.25
CA ALA A 156 -27.49 -21.27 -2.23
C ALA A 156 -26.59 -21.14 -3.46
#